data_AF-A0A4U1G5R5-F1
#
_entry.id   AF-A0A4U1G5R5-F1
#
_cell.length_a   1.000
_cell.length_b   1.000
_cell.length_c   1.000
_cell.angle_alpha   90.00
_cell.angle_beta   90.00
_cell.angle_gamma   90.00
#
_symmetry.space_group_name_H-M   'P 1'
#
loop_
_entity.id
_entity.type
_entity.pdbx_description
1 polymer ?
#
loop_
_entity_poly.entity_id
_entity_poly.type
_entity_poly.pdbx_seq_one_letter_code
_entity_poly.pdbx_strand_id
1 'polypeptide(L)'
;MNQTWRIIWISTVIVLLALKLFRYLNKAPEGNAQIIAKIFQTEWHNDGESIEQWVKHALKENRIPYSRFYIKKNINDSNEAVVACTSDDKTYQFYKYNYEQKSLEALEDNGISKPR
;
A
#
# COMPACT_ATOMS: atom_id res chain seq x y z
N MET A 1 -17.92 15.14 46.61
CA MET A 1 -16.73 14.42 46.10
C MET A 1 -15.48 15.16 46.56
N ASN A 2 -14.58 14.48 47.28
CA ASN A 2 -13.41 15.13 47.91
C ASN A 2 -12.49 15.75 46.84
N GLN A 3 -11.96 16.95 47.07
CA GLN A 3 -11.10 17.66 46.09
C GLN A 3 -9.93 16.78 45.62
N THR A 4 -9.35 15.99 46.52
CA THR A 4 -8.28 15.03 46.24
C THR A 4 -8.67 14.00 45.19
N TRP A 5 -9.86 13.41 45.30
CA TRP A 5 -10.39 12.44 44.33
C TRP A 5 -10.65 13.06 42.96
N ARG A 6 -11.01 14.35 42.94
CA ARG A 6 -11.27 15.12 41.71
C ARG A 6 -9.96 15.41 40.96
N ILE A 7 -8.90 15.77 41.69
CA ILE A 7 -7.56 16.01 41.13
C ILE A 7 -6.99 14.73 40.54
N ILE A 8 -7.04 13.62 41.30
CA ILE A 8 -6.56 12.31 40.83
C ILE A 8 -7.25 11.94 39.52
N TRP A 9 -8.57 12.08 39.44
CA TRP A 9 -9.33 11.77 38.21
C TRP A 9 -8.88 12.59 37.00
N ILE A 10 -8.71 13.90 37.17
CA ILE A 10 -8.28 14.80 36.08
C ILE A 10 -6.87 14.44 35.61
N SER A 11 -5.94 14.18 36.54
CA SER A 11 -4.57 13.78 36.22
C SER A 11 -4.54 12.47 35.43
N THR A 12 -5.33 11.46 35.83
CA THR A 12 -5.37 10.18 35.12
C THR A 12 -5.91 10.33 33.69
N VAL A 13 -6.95 11.14 33.50
CA VAL A 13 -7.53 11.40 32.17
C VAL A 13 -6.52 12.11 31.26
N ILE A 14 -5.79 13.09 31.78
CA ILE A 14 -4.75 13.81 31.01
C ILE A 14 -3.63 12.87 30.58
N VAL A 15 -3.15 12.00 31.48
CA VAL A 15 -2.11 11.02 31.16
C VAL A 15 -2.58 10.03 30.07
N LEU A 16 -3.81 9.54 30.16
CA LEU A 16 -4.38 8.64 29.15
C LEU A 16 -4.51 9.32 27.78
N LEU A 17 -4.94 10.58 27.74
CA LEU A 17 -5.03 11.36 26.51
C LEU A 17 -3.65 11.59 25.90
N ALA A 18 -2.65 11.94 26.71
CA ALA A 18 -1.27 12.13 26.26
C ALA A 18 -0.68 10.84 25.67
N LEU A 19 -0.89 9.69 26.32
CA LEU A 19 -0.44 8.39 25.80
C LEU A 19 -1.11 8.03 24.48
N LYS A 20 -2.41 8.31 24.33
CA LYS A 20 -3.15 8.08 23.09
C LYS A 20 -2.62 8.97 21.96
N LEU A 21 -2.37 10.24 22.25
CA LEU A 21 -1.80 11.18 21.30
C LEU A 21 -0.39 10.76 20.88
N PHE A 22 0.45 10.36 21.83
CA PHE A 22 1.80 9.87 21.58
C PHE A 22 1.81 8.63 20.68
N ARG A 23 0.90 7.67 20.92
CA ARG A 23 0.75 6.49 20.04
C ARG A 23 0.25 6.84 18.65
N TYR A 24 -0.63 7.83 18.54
CA TYR A 24 -1.12 8.30 17.25
C TYR A 24 -0.03 9.01 16.44
N LEU A 25 0.73 9.90 17.09
CA LEU A 25 1.83 10.66 16.46
C LEU A 25 3.04 9.78 16.14
N ASN A 26 3.29 8.74 16.94
CA ASN A 26 4.37 7.76 16.71
C ASN A 26 3.88 6.50 16.01
N LYS A 27 2.71 6.52 15.36
CA LYS A 27 2.32 5.43 14.49
C LYS A 27 3.35 5.41 13.35
N ALA A 28 4.15 4.35 13.30
CA ALA A 28 5.10 4.17 12.20
C ALA A 28 4.34 4.33 10.87
N PRO A 29 4.94 4.98 9.87
CA PRO A 29 4.31 5.10 8.56
C PRO A 29 3.89 3.70 8.09
N GLU A 30 2.64 3.55 7.67
CA GLU A 30 2.14 2.27 7.17
C GLU A 30 3.01 1.88 5.96
N GLY A 31 3.66 0.72 6.02
CA GLY A 31 4.46 0.22 4.91
C GLY A 31 3.59 -0.07 3.68
N ASN A 32 4.18 -0.02 2.49
CA ASN A 32 3.48 -0.26 1.23
C ASN A 32 2.73 -1.60 1.24
N ALA A 33 3.29 -2.64 1.87
CA ALA A 33 2.64 -3.94 2.02
C ALA A 33 1.30 -3.87 2.76
N GLN A 34 1.22 -3.06 3.84
CA GLN A 34 0.00 -2.91 4.63
C GLN A 34 -1.05 -2.10 3.86
N ILE A 35 -0.62 -1.05 3.16
CA ILE A 35 -1.49 -0.23 2.30
C ILE A 35 -2.07 -1.11 1.18
N ILE A 36 -1.23 -1.90 0.51
CA ILE A 36 -1.64 -2.79 -0.58
C ILE A 36 -2.64 -3.84 -0.07
N ALA A 37 -2.35 -4.48 1.07
CA ALA A 37 -3.23 -5.49 1.65
C ALA A 37 -4.60 -4.95 2.07
N LYS A 38 -4.70 -3.66 2.40
CA LYS A 38 -5.94 -3.03 2.88
C LYS A 38 -6.80 -2.45 1.75
N ILE A 39 -6.16 -1.87 0.73
CA ILE A 39 -6.83 -1.03 -0.27
C ILE A 39 -7.00 -1.73 -1.61
N PHE A 40 -6.12 -2.68 -1.94
CA PHE A 40 -6.11 -3.34 -3.23
C PHE A 40 -6.73 -4.73 -3.15
N GLN A 41 -7.12 -5.25 -4.31
CA GLN A 41 -7.65 -6.60 -4.45
C GLN A 41 -6.74 -7.64 -3.78
N THR A 42 -7.37 -8.67 -3.23
CA THR A 42 -6.66 -9.73 -2.50
C THR A 42 -5.83 -10.59 -3.43
N GLU A 43 -6.34 -10.89 -4.61
CA GLU A 43 -5.73 -11.80 -5.59
C GLU A 43 -4.94 -11.04 -6.66
N TRP A 44 -3.96 -11.72 -7.24
CA TRP A 44 -3.17 -11.20 -8.36
C TRP A 44 -3.78 -11.68 -9.67
N HIS A 45 -3.96 -10.73 -10.59
CA HIS A 45 -4.62 -10.92 -11.86
C HIS A 45 -3.62 -10.79 -13.01
N ASN A 46 -3.77 -11.59 -14.06
CA ASN A 46 -2.99 -11.54 -15.31
C ASN A 46 -3.97 -11.82 -16.45
N ASP A 47 -5.04 -11.03 -16.45
CA ASP A 47 -6.18 -11.16 -17.31
C ASP A 47 -6.08 -9.99 -18.28
N GLY A 48 -5.94 -10.31 -19.58
CA GLY A 48 -5.66 -9.45 -20.74
C GLY A 48 -6.55 -8.23 -21.01
N GLU A 49 -7.15 -7.63 -19.99
CA GLU A 49 -8.05 -6.49 -20.04
C GLU A 49 -7.35 -5.20 -20.50
N SER A 50 -8.15 -4.16 -20.74
CA SER A 50 -7.69 -2.84 -21.18
C SER A 50 -6.64 -2.21 -20.25
N ILE A 51 -6.78 -2.41 -18.93
CA ILE A 51 -5.82 -1.95 -17.92
C ILE A 51 -4.43 -2.55 -18.15
N GLU A 52 -4.35 -3.82 -18.57
CA GLU A 52 -3.07 -4.44 -18.88
C GLU A 52 -2.36 -3.78 -20.04
N GLN A 53 -3.09 -3.28 -21.04
CA GLN A 53 -2.48 -2.66 -22.22
C GLN A 53 -1.74 -1.38 -21.84
N TRP A 54 -2.33 -0.59 -20.95
CA TRP A 54 -1.70 0.64 -20.44
C TRP A 54 -0.51 0.34 -19.53
N VAL A 55 -0.64 -0.66 -18.64
CA VAL A 55 0.48 -1.12 -17.82
C VAL A 55 1.63 -1.63 -18.69
N LYS A 56 1.35 -2.46 -19.70
CA LYS A 56 2.35 -2.94 -20.68
C LYS A 56 3.06 -1.77 -21.36
N HIS A 57 2.32 -0.74 -21.76
CA HIS A 57 2.89 0.46 -22.36
C HIS A 57 3.83 1.19 -21.39
N ALA A 58 3.37 1.45 -20.17
CA ALA A 58 4.15 2.13 -19.14
C ALA A 58 5.43 1.34 -18.78
N LEU A 59 5.34 0.03 -18.62
CA LEU A 59 6.51 -0.82 -18.38
C LEU A 59 7.53 -0.74 -19.54
N LYS A 60 7.04 -0.71 -20.78
CA LYS A 60 7.89 -0.56 -21.97
C LYS A 60 8.55 0.81 -22.05
N GLU A 61 7.81 1.89 -21.79
CA GLU A 61 8.34 3.26 -21.79
C GLU A 61 9.41 3.44 -20.71
N ASN A 62 9.18 2.89 -19.52
CA ASN A 62 10.13 2.91 -18.41
C ASN A 62 11.26 1.87 -18.57
N ARG A 63 11.29 1.11 -19.68
CA ARG A 63 12.30 0.08 -19.98
C ARG A 63 12.46 -0.96 -18.86
N ILE A 64 11.37 -1.29 -18.17
CA ILE A 64 11.38 -2.30 -17.11
C ILE A 64 11.36 -3.68 -17.77
N PRO A 65 12.40 -4.52 -17.56
CA PRO A 65 12.41 -5.87 -18.11
C PRO A 65 11.45 -6.77 -17.32
N TYR A 66 10.55 -7.44 -18.04
CA TYR A 66 9.66 -8.44 -17.45
C TYR A 66 9.39 -9.57 -18.45
N SER A 67 9.28 -10.78 -17.91
CA SER A 67 8.79 -11.96 -18.64
C SER A 67 7.27 -12.15 -18.42
N ARG A 68 6.82 -11.85 -17.21
CA ARG A 68 5.42 -11.88 -16.78
C ARG A 68 5.18 -10.70 -15.85
N PHE A 69 3.95 -10.24 -15.81
CA PHE A 69 3.51 -9.25 -14.84
C PHE A 69 2.11 -9.60 -14.37
N TYR A 70 1.77 -9.12 -13.18
CA TYR A 70 0.51 -9.36 -12.51
C TYR A 70 0.02 -8.05 -11.91
N ILE A 71 -1.28 -7.90 -11.76
CA ILE A 71 -1.89 -6.65 -11.33
C ILE A 71 -2.85 -6.90 -10.17
N LYS A 72 -2.93 -5.94 -9.26
CA LYS A 72 -3.98 -5.77 -8.27
C LYS A 72 -4.61 -4.41 -8.48
N LYS A 73 -5.92 -4.34 -8.71
CA LYS A 73 -6.61 -3.05 -8.81
C LYS A 73 -6.93 -2.52 -7.42
N ASN A 74 -6.93 -1.20 -7.27
CA ASN A 74 -7.45 -0.58 -6.05
C ASN A 74 -8.97 -0.81 -6.00
N ILE A 75 -9.47 -1.23 -4.84
CA ILE A 75 -10.89 -1.57 -4.65
C ILE A 75 -11.77 -0.30 -4.69
N ASN A 76 -11.21 0.83 -4.29
CA ASN A 76 -11.92 2.10 -4.15
C ASN A 76 -11.63 3.09 -5.29
N ASP A 77 -10.60 2.85 -6.10
CA ASP A 77 -10.18 3.75 -7.17
C ASP A 77 -9.78 2.95 -8.42
N SER A 78 -10.53 3.10 -9.51
CA SER A 78 -10.24 2.42 -10.78
C SER A 78 -8.98 2.94 -11.49
N ASN A 79 -8.45 4.09 -11.06
CA ASN A 79 -7.27 4.70 -11.64
C ASN A 79 -5.96 4.18 -11.05
N GLU A 80 -6.00 3.42 -9.96
CA GLU A 80 -4.79 2.91 -9.32
C GLU A 80 -4.69 1.39 -9.41
N ALA A 81 -3.48 0.93 -9.70
CA ALA A 81 -3.16 -0.48 -9.71
C ALA A 81 -1.77 -0.71 -9.11
N VAL A 82 -1.57 -1.88 -8.50
CA VAL A 82 -0.25 -2.37 -8.13
C VAL A 82 0.14 -3.41 -9.15
N VAL A 83 1.35 -3.31 -9.67
CA VAL A 83 1.90 -4.17 -10.70
C VAL A 83 3.10 -4.92 -10.13
N ALA A 84 3.08 -6.25 -10.19
CA ALA A 84 4.20 -7.10 -9.87
C ALA A 84 4.83 -7.62 -11.16
N CYS A 85 6.07 -7.24 -11.45
CA CYS A 85 6.83 -7.69 -12.61
C CYS A 85 7.83 -8.76 -12.20
N THR A 86 8.00 -9.82 -13.01
CA THR A 86 9.02 -10.84 -12.79
C THR A 86 9.73 -11.21 -14.08
N SER A 87 11.03 -11.48 -13.99
CA SER A 87 11.85 -11.99 -15.08
C SER A 87 12.26 -13.46 -14.92
N ASP A 88 12.09 -14.06 -13.73
CA ASP A 88 12.66 -15.36 -13.39
C ASP A 88 11.82 -16.22 -12.41
N ASP A 89 10.49 -16.01 -12.36
CA ASP A 89 9.49 -16.68 -11.49
C ASP A 89 9.79 -16.64 -9.97
N LYS A 90 10.93 -16.07 -9.54
CA LYS A 90 11.39 -16.03 -8.14
C LYS A 90 11.48 -14.61 -7.60
N THR A 91 11.93 -13.68 -8.44
CA THR A 91 12.09 -12.27 -8.09
C THR A 91 10.93 -11.47 -8.65
N TYR A 92 10.32 -10.65 -7.79
CA TYR A 92 9.25 -9.73 -8.18
C TYR A 92 9.67 -8.32 -7.85
N GLN A 93 9.51 -7.43 -8.81
CA GLN A 93 9.60 -5.99 -8.63
C GLN A 93 8.20 -5.42 -8.61
N PHE A 94 7.90 -4.60 -7.61
CA PHE A 94 6.56 -4.06 -7.41
C PHE A 94 6.53 -2.59 -7.81
N TYR A 95 5.43 -2.20 -8.43
CA TYR A 95 5.19 -0.84 -8.88
C TYR A 95 3.77 -0.42 -8.57
N LYS A 96 3.55 0.86 -8.32
CA LYS A 96 2.23 1.48 -8.32
C LYS A 96 2.04 2.16 -9.66
N TYR A 97 0.95 1.83 -10.33
CA TYR A 97 0.52 2.48 -11.55
C TYR A 97 -0.63 3.44 -11.25
N ASN A 98 -0.52 4.66 -11.76
CA ASN A 98 -1.60 5.65 -11.75
C ASN A 98 -2.03 5.94 -13.19
N TYR A 99 -3.31 5.69 -13.47
CA TYR A 99 -3.88 5.77 -14.80
C TYR A 99 -4.05 7.20 -15.30
N GLU A 100 -4.44 8.14 -14.43
CA GLU A 100 -4.62 9.54 -14.80
C GLU A 100 -3.29 10.19 -15.18
N GLN A 101 -2.25 9.89 -14.40
CA GLN A 101 -0.91 10.44 -14.61
C GLN A 101 -0.08 9.63 -15.62
N LYS A 102 -0.56 8.44 -16.01
CA LYS A 102 0.18 7.45 -16.82
C LYS A 102 1.58 7.20 -16.26
N SER A 103 1.69 7.17 -14.93
CA SER A 103 2.95 7.05 -14.21
C SER A 103 3.07 5.68 -13.55
N LEU A 104 4.31 5.24 -13.39
CA LEU A 104 4.63 3.96 -12.77
C LEU A 104 5.76 4.19 -11.76
N GLU A 105 5.46 4.01 -10.49
CA GLU A 105 6.34 4.31 -9.37
C GLU A 105 6.81 3.02 -8.71
N ALA A 106 8.10 2.90 -8.41
CA ALA A 106 8.64 1.72 -7.74
C ALA A 106 8.17 1.66 -6.29
N LEU A 107 7.73 0.48 -5.86
CA LEU A 107 7.35 0.21 -4.47
C LEU A 107 8.43 -0.62 -3.80
N GLU A 108 9.11 -0.01 -2.82
CA GLU A 108 10.10 -0.68 -1.99
C GLU A 108 9.44 -1.17 -0.70
N ASP A 109 9.07 -2.45 -0.65
CA ASP A 109 8.64 -3.13 0.59
C ASP A 109 8.71 -4.66 0.43
N ASN A 110 9.51 -5.31 1.28
CA ASN A 110 9.71 -6.77 1.27
C ASN A 110 8.49 -7.55 1.76
N GLY A 111 7.50 -6.89 2.38
CA GLY A 111 6.28 -7.49 2.87
C GLY A 111 5.17 -7.65 1.83
N ILE A 112 5.35 -7.14 0.61
CA ILE A 112 4.32 -7.22 -0.43
C ILE A 112 4.13 -8.68 -0.85
N SER A 113 2.90 -9.18 -0.75
CA SER A 113 2.55 -10.55 -1.13
C SER A 113 2.85 -10.79 -2.61
N LYS A 114 3.62 -11.83 -2.94
CA LYS A 114 3.90 -12.21 -4.34
C LYS A 114 2.67 -12.81 -5.03
N PRO A 115 2.57 -12.70 -6.37
CA PRO A 115 1.67 -13.53 -7.18
C PRO A 115 1.87 -15.02 -6.90
N ARG A 116 0.78 -15.79 -6.95
CA ARG A 116 0.79 -17.25 -6.79
C ARG A 116 0.88 -17.94 -8.15
#